data_AF-A0ABD7BJ54-F1
#
_entry.id   AF-A0ABD7BJ54-F1
#
_cell.length_a   1.000
_cell.length_b   1.000
_cell.length_c   1.000
_cell.angle_alpha   90.00
_cell.angle_beta   90.00
_cell.angle_gamma   90.00
#
_symmetry.space_group_name_H-M   'P 1'
#
loop_
_entity.id
_entity.type
_entity.pdbx_description
1 polymer ?
#
loop_
_entity_poly.entity_id
_entity_poly.type
_entity_poly.pdbx_seq_one_letter_code
_entity_poly.pdbx_strand_id
1 'polypeptide(L)'
;MSNPLKYGIIALPLLLSCLPQAVQAATQNGTILIRNKDYEQCSLTVPGEGSGKLTQYEFNLPDSSCKNIKPRTIQFDGLPSAATILITDGLGCDLEDAKFRLKLRTTRRVTSMPAFEFEDLVSFENHIAPGVLVLEKDFTQDSDARDSTACIRITTSPATKRPDPIPATQVKEAAYFVDPREQFTCGLHEVITARLHRGDETDGRTAYICATFKQASTDLLIGPLSWSNKIIESSGTYYMCPPGKVMVGRDHWNDENGSTTYACASLKNGSKDLEIIWSDGWSAPQGEHESGFACPTDSFLVGRYHDGDEEGPTRYRCATAQ
;
A
#
# COMPACT_ATOMS: atom_id res chain seq x y z
N MET A 1 66.39 58.47 15.98
CA MET A 1 67.03 57.14 15.86
C MET A 1 66.00 56.09 16.24
N SER A 2 65.38 55.42 15.25
CA SER A 2 64.80 54.06 15.36
C SER A 2 63.93 53.74 14.13
N ASN A 3 64.20 52.59 13.52
CA ASN A 3 63.74 52.03 12.23
C ASN A 3 62.24 52.11 11.88
N PRO A 4 61.89 52.14 10.57
CA PRO A 4 60.58 51.70 10.10
C PRO A 4 60.56 50.18 9.85
N LEU A 5 59.57 49.49 10.43
CA LEU A 5 59.23 48.09 10.11
C LEU A 5 58.61 48.01 8.71
N LYS A 6 59.20 47.21 7.82
CA LYS A 6 58.60 46.79 6.55
C LYS A 6 57.57 45.70 6.82
N TYR A 7 56.29 45.98 6.57
CA TYR A 7 55.26 44.94 6.44
C TYR A 7 55.22 44.44 4.99
N GLY A 8 55.69 43.22 4.79
CA GLY A 8 55.53 42.48 3.53
C GLY A 8 54.10 41.98 3.41
N ILE A 9 53.42 42.36 2.32
CA ILE A 9 52.12 41.81 1.93
C ILE A 9 52.39 40.44 1.31
N ILE A 10 52.08 39.36 2.04
CA ILE A 10 52.02 38.01 1.48
C ILE A 10 50.65 37.88 0.81
N ALA A 11 50.61 37.97 -0.51
CA ALA A 11 49.45 37.63 -1.31
C ALA A 11 49.28 36.10 -1.29
N LEU A 12 48.31 35.62 -0.51
CA LEU A 12 47.87 34.23 -0.52
C LEU A 12 46.93 34.04 -1.74
N PRO A 13 47.21 33.12 -2.68
CA PRO A 13 46.29 32.88 -3.78
C PRO A 13 45.04 32.17 -3.22
N LEU A 14 43.87 32.81 -3.34
CA LEU A 14 42.59 32.15 -3.17
C LEU A 14 42.47 31.06 -4.25
N LEU A 15 42.79 29.82 -3.87
CA LEU A 15 42.38 28.63 -4.60
C LEU A 15 40.85 28.56 -4.50
N LEU A 16 40.20 29.02 -5.56
CA LEU A 16 38.78 28.83 -5.80
C LEU A 16 38.56 27.32 -6.05
N SER A 17 38.35 26.56 -4.99
CA SER A 17 37.94 25.17 -5.10
C SER A 17 36.56 25.12 -5.73
N CYS A 18 36.49 24.79 -7.02
CA CYS A 18 35.29 24.22 -7.62
C CYS A 18 35.00 22.90 -6.91
N LEU A 19 34.24 22.97 -5.80
CA LEU A 19 33.52 21.82 -5.29
C LEU A 19 32.57 21.39 -6.42
N PRO A 20 32.63 20.14 -6.92
CA PRO A 20 31.53 19.63 -7.70
C PRO A 20 30.30 19.74 -6.81
N GLN A 21 29.30 20.50 -7.26
CA GLN A 21 27.96 20.44 -6.68
C GLN A 21 27.55 18.97 -6.78
N ALA A 22 27.73 18.24 -5.69
CA ALA A 22 27.02 17.00 -5.48
C ALA A 22 25.55 17.37 -5.66
N VAL A 23 24.98 16.90 -6.76
CA VAL A 23 23.55 17.03 -7.05
C VAL A 23 22.88 16.38 -5.85
N GLN A 24 22.43 17.19 -4.89
CA GLN A 24 21.48 16.75 -3.89
C GLN A 24 20.25 16.33 -4.70
N ALA A 25 20.13 15.03 -4.96
CA ALA A 25 18.87 14.44 -5.35
C ALA A 25 17.88 14.93 -4.30
N ALA A 26 16.90 15.73 -4.73
CA ALA A 26 15.98 16.35 -3.82
C ALA A 26 15.22 15.22 -3.12
N THR A 27 15.53 15.01 -1.84
CA THR A 27 14.77 14.14 -0.92
C THR A 27 13.43 14.81 -0.57
N GLN A 28 12.79 15.46 -1.53
CA GLN A 28 11.52 16.12 -1.34
C GLN A 28 10.43 15.09 -1.56
N ASN A 29 9.76 14.71 -0.48
CA ASN A 29 8.50 13.98 -0.59
C ASN A 29 7.47 14.95 -1.18
N GLY A 30 6.79 14.51 -2.24
CA GLY A 30 5.68 15.23 -2.82
C GLY A 30 4.38 14.91 -2.11
N THR A 31 3.33 15.65 -2.43
CA THR A 31 1.98 15.40 -1.88
C THR A 31 0.94 15.38 -2.99
N ILE A 32 0.04 14.40 -2.94
CA ILE A 32 -1.20 14.41 -3.72
C ILE A 32 -2.33 14.79 -2.78
N LEU A 33 -3.05 15.86 -3.12
CA LEU A 33 -4.22 16.31 -2.36
C LEU A 33 -5.47 15.83 -3.07
N ILE A 34 -6.32 15.10 -2.34
CA ILE A 34 -7.63 14.66 -2.79
C ILE A 34 -8.68 15.44 -2.02
N ARG A 35 -9.69 15.99 -2.70
CA ARG A 35 -10.80 16.68 -2.03
C ARG A 35 -12.14 16.12 -2.44
N ASN A 36 -13.10 16.16 -1.53
CA ASN A 36 -14.50 15.85 -1.82
C ASN A 36 -15.29 17.09 -2.28
N LYS A 37 -16.60 16.94 -2.47
CA LYS A 37 -17.51 18.00 -2.91
C LYS A 37 -17.61 19.18 -1.93
N ASP A 38 -17.32 18.92 -0.65
CA ASP A 38 -17.40 19.89 0.45
C ASP A 38 -16.01 20.51 0.74
N TYR A 39 -15.02 20.24 -0.13
CA TYR A 39 -13.62 20.67 -0.03
C TYR A 39 -12.86 20.10 1.18
N GLU A 40 -13.39 19.07 1.86
CA GLU A 40 -12.62 18.31 2.83
C GLU A 40 -11.50 17.57 2.12
N GLN A 41 -10.31 17.53 2.73
CA GLN A 41 -9.09 17.07 2.07
C GLN A 41 -8.48 15.83 2.73
N CYS A 42 -7.98 14.93 1.89
CA CYS A 42 -7.00 13.90 2.26
C CYS A 42 -5.68 14.17 1.56
N SER A 43 -4.57 13.90 2.25
CA SER A 43 -3.21 14.11 1.74
C SER A 43 -2.48 12.77 1.60
N LEU A 44 -2.05 12.43 0.39
CA LEU A 44 -1.26 11.24 0.09
C LEU A 44 0.20 11.64 -0.05
N THR A 45 1.08 11.01 0.73
CA THR A 45 2.52 11.26 0.63
C THR A 45 3.12 10.49 -0.55
N VAL A 46 3.89 11.19 -1.38
CA VAL A 46 4.64 10.57 -2.47
C VAL A 46 6.09 10.38 -2.00
N PRO A 47 6.62 9.15 -1.99
CA PRO A 47 8.02 8.90 -1.64
C PRO A 47 8.95 9.77 -2.49
N GLY A 48 10.08 10.21 -1.92
CA GLY A 48 11.05 11.02 -2.64
C GLY A 48 11.64 10.33 -3.89
N GLU A 49 12.21 11.15 -4.77
CA GLU A 49 12.89 10.69 -5.98
C GLU A 49 13.96 9.65 -5.63
N GLY A 50 14.03 8.56 -6.41
CA GLY A 50 15.07 7.56 -6.21
C GLY A 50 14.79 6.56 -5.08
N SER A 51 13.64 6.66 -4.39
CA SER A 51 13.36 5.77 -3.25
C SER A 51 13.10 4.32 -3.67
N GLY A 52 12.60 4.08 -4.88
CA GLY A 52 12.23 2.73 -5.31
C GLY A 52 10.96 2.20 -4.64
N LYS A 53 10.31 2.99 -3.79
CA LYS A 53 9.20 2.52 -2.96
C LYS A 53 7.89 2.48 -3.73
N LEU A 54 7.09 1.48 -3.42
CA LEU A 54 5.66 1.42 -3.69
C LEU A 54 4.89 1.90 -2.45
N THR A 55 3.88 2.74 -2.65
CA THR A 55 2.96 3.17 -1.60
C THR A 55 1.56 3.14 -2.14
N GLN A 56 0.63 2.60 -1.36
CA GLN A 56 -0.75 2.42 -1.78
C GLN A 56 -1.69 3.08 -0.78
N TYR A 57 -2.75 3.70 -1.29
CA TYR A 57 -3.74 4.42 -0.52
C TYR A 57 -5.12 3.94 -0.90
N GLU A 58 -5.88 3.47 0.09
CA GLU A 58 -7.26 3.02 -0.08
C GLU A 58 -8.22 4.11 0.38
N PHE A 59 -9.35 4.31 -0.29
CA PHE A 59 -10.37 5.30 0.11
C PHE A 59 -11.50 4.69 0.94
N ASN A 60 -11.73 3.39 0.77
CA ASN A 60 -12.87 2.69 1.34
C ASN A 60 -12.53 1.92 2.64
N LEU A 61 -11.26 1.87 3.05
CA LEU A 61 -10.88 1.19 4.29
C LEU A 61 -11.25 1.99 5.54
N PRO A 62 -11.77 1.34 6.59
CA PRO A 62 -12.06 1.98 7.86
C PRO A 62 -10.86 2.61 8.58
N ASP A 63 -9.63 2.23 8.25
CA ASP A 63 -8.43 2.75 8.90
C ASP A 63 -7.59 3.64 7.98
N SER A 64 -8.12 3.96 6.79
CA SER A 64 -7.43 4.86 5.88
C SER A 64 -7.49 6.31 6.36
N SER A 65 -6.42 7.05 6.10
CA SER A 65 -6.40 8.51 6.25
C SER A 65 -7.42 9.22 5.36
N CYS A 66 -7.92 8.55 4.31
CA CYS A 66 -8.94 9.06 3.40
C CYS A 66 -10.32 8.40 3.59
N LYS A 67 -10.53 7.66 4.70
CA LYS A 67 -11.83 7.09 5.06
C LYS A 67 -12.88 8.21 5.06
N ASN A 68 -13.88 8.12 4.20
CA ASN A 68 -14.98 9.09 3.98
C ASN A 68 -14.70 10.22 2.97
N ILE A 69 -13.50 10.35 2.41
CA ILE A 69 -13.26 11.31 1.32
C ILE A 69 -13.64 10.64 0.01
N LYS A 70 -14.86 10.90 -0.47
CA LYS A 70 -15.26 10.56 -1.84
C LYS A 70 -14.51 11.45 -2.84
N PRO A 71 -13.62 10.92 -3.69
CA PRO A 71 -12.72 11.75 -4.49
C PRO A 71 -13.48 12.55 -5.55
N ARG A 72 -13.30 13.88 -5.52
CA ARG A 72 -13.80 14.83 -6.52
C ARG A 72 -12.68 15.48 -7.30
N THR A 73 -11.71 16.05 -6.58
CA THR A 73 -10.55 16.67 -7.20
C THR A 73 -9.24 16.04 -6.78
N ILE A 74 -8.28 16.06 -7.68
CA ILE A 74 -6.89 15.69 -7.45
C ILE A 74 -5.97 16.87 -7.75
N GLN A 75 -4.99 17.09 -6.89
CA GLN A 75 -3.95 18.09 -7.07
C GLN A 75 -2.59 17.49 -6.76
N PHE A 76 -1.60 17.81 -7.58
CA PHE A 76 -0.21 17.43 -7.34
C PHE A 76 0.56 18.61 -6.80
N ASP A 77 1.28 18.40 -5.69
CA ASP A 77 2.14 19.38 -5.08
C ASP A 77 3.56 18.81 -4.87
N GLY A 78 4.49 19.25 -5.72
CA GLY A 78 5.90 18.97 -5.57
C GLY A 78 6.28 17.51 -5.77
N LEU A 79 5.58 16.79 -6.65
CA LEU A 79 5.87 15.38 -6.90
C LEU A 79 7.25 15.21 -7.55
N PRO A 80 8.02 14.19 -7.15
CA PRO A 80 9.31 13.89 -7.76
C PRO A 80 9.15 13.42 -9.20
N SER A 81 10.25 13.44 -9.95
CA SER A 81 10.31 12.88 -11.31
C SER A 81 10.16 11.37 -11.31
N ALA A 82 9.67 10.83 -12.42
CA ALA A 82 9.53 9.39 -12.68
C ALA A 82 8.73 8.63 -11.60
N ALA A 83 7.80 9.32 -10.95
CA ALA A 83 6.75 8.70 -10.15
C ALA A 83 5.65 8.21 -11.10
N THR A 84 5.26 6.96 -10.93
CA THR A 84 4.07 6.38 -11.56
C THR A 84 2.92 6.44 -10.56
N ILE A 85 1.77 6.96 -10.99
CA ILE A 85 0.56 7.05 -10.17
C ILE A 85 -0.54 6.27 -10.89
N LEU A 86 -0.98 5.18 -10.30
CA LEU A 86 -2.17 4.43 -10.71
C LEU A 86 -3.37 4.91 -9.90
N ILE A 87 -4.48 5.17 -10.58
CA ILE A 87 -5.76 5.59 -10.01
C ILE A 87 -6.83 4.63 -10.55
N THR A 88 -7.64 4.03 -9.68
CA THR A 88 -8.64 3.03 -10.08
C THR A 88 -9.77 2.90 -9.07
N ASP A 89 -10.93 2.40 -9.52
CA ASP A 89 -12.04 1.92 -8.68
C ASP A 89 -11.83 0.49 -8.17
N GLY A 90 -10.78 -0.18 -8.63
CA GLY A 90 -10.40 -1.50 -8.15
C GLY A 90 -10.06 -1.54 -6.66
N LEU A 91 -10.70 -2.43 -5.92
CA LEU A 91 -10.46 -2.63 -4.49
C LEU A 91 -9.03 -3.12 -4.25
N GLY A 92 -8.25 -2.41 -3.44
CA GLY A 92 -6.84 -2.75 -3.29
C GLY A 92 -6.00 -2.43 -4.53
N CYS A 93 -6.45 -1.56 -5.44
CA CYS A 93 -5.81 -1.35 -6.75
C CYS A 93 -5.71 -2.65 -7.55
N ASP A 94 -6.70 -3.54 -7.44
CA ASP A 94 -6.85 -4.66 -8.36
C ASP A 94 -7.42 -4.17 -9.69
N LEU A 95 -6.80 -4.56 -10.80
CA LEU A 95 -7.17 -4.10 -12.13
C LEU A 95 -8.02 -5.11 -12.91
N GLU A 96 -8.21 -6.32 -12.41
CA GLU A 96 -9.02 -7.33 -13.10
C GLU A 96 -10.52 -6.96 -13.04
N ASP A 97 -11.00 -6.55 -11.87
CA ASP A 97 -12.40 -6.17 -11.64
C ASP A 97 -12.65 -4.65 -11.78
N ALA A 98 -11.62 -3.86 -12.07
CA ALA A 98 -11.72 -2.41 -12.16
C ALA A 98 -12.51 -1.98 -13.41
N LYS A 99 -13.49 -1.10 -13.23
CA LYS A 99 -14.20 -0.48 -14.36
C LYS A 99 -13.42 0.68 -14.94
N PHE A 100 -12.47 1.23 -14.19
CA PHE A 100 -11.52 2.19 -14.70
C PHE A 100 -10.11 2.06 -14.13
N ARG A 101 -9.14 2.42 -14.97
CA ARG A 101 -7.74 2.60 -14.56
C ARG A 101 -7.14 3.79 -15.30
N LEU A 102 -6.42 4.63 -14.57
CA LEU A 102 -5.64 5.72 -15.12
C LEU A 102 -4.24 5.64 -14.53
N LYS A 103 -3.25 5.52 -15.41
CA LYS A 103 -1.83 5.48 -15.03
C LYS A 103 -1.14 6.72 -15.53
N LEU A 104 -0.55 7.47 -14.61
CA LEU A 104 0.14 8.72 -14.86
C LEU A 104 1.62 8.58 -14.56
N ARG A 105 2.45 9.39 -15.24
CA ARG A 105 3.87 9.50 -14.97
C ARG A 105 4.30 10.95 -14.85
N THR A 106 5.02 11.27 -13.79
CA THR A 106 5.69 12.55 -13.65
C THR A 106 7.00 12.57 -14.45
N THR A 107 7.28 13.66 -15.14
CA THR A 107 8.45 13.79 -16.02
C THR A 107 9.38 14.95 -15.64
N ARG A 108 8.96 15.83 -14.73
CA ARG A 108 9.79 16.93 -14.22
C ARG A 108 10.33 16.60 -12.84
N ARG A 109 11.50 17.16 -12.51
CA ARG A 109 12.12 17.04 -11.17
C ARG A 109 11.17 17.39 -10.04
N VAL A 110 10.38 18.45 -10.23
CA VAL A 110 9.32 18.88 -9.32
C VAL A 110 8.07 19.08 -10.19
N THR A 111 7.04 18.29 -9.94
CA THR A 111 5.79 18.27 -10.72
C THR A 111 4.63 18.71 -9.83
N SER A 112 4.01 19.82 -10.19
CA SER A 112 2.77 20.30 -9.56
C SER A 112 1.73 20.57 -10.64
N MET A 113 0.47 20.37 -10.30
CA MET A 113 -0.66 20.69 -11.16
C MET A 113 -1.80 21.27 -10.30
N PRO A 114 -2.63 22.17 -10.85
CA PRO A 114 -3.81 22.66 -10.15
C PRO A 114 -4.79 21.50 -9.87
N ALA A 115 -5.82 21.78 -9.08
CA ALA A 115 -6.89 20.82 -8.88
C ALA A 115 -7.63 20.55 -10.20
N PHE A 116 -7.75 19.27 -10.56
CA PHE A 116 -8.61 18.79 -11.65
C PHE A 116 -9.70 17.89 -11.07
N GLU A 117 -10.90 17.94 -11.63
CA GLU A 117 -11.93 16.96 -11.30
C GLU A 117 -11.53 15.58 -11.85
N PHE A 118 -11.85 14.51 -11.14
CA PHE A 118 -11.55 13.15 -11.57
C PHE A 118 -12.21 12.81 -12.93
N GLU A 119 -13.41 13.35 -13.18
CA GLU A 119 -14.11 13.21 -14.47
C GLU A 119 -13.36 13.90 -15.63
N ASP A 120 -12.57 14.93 -15.35
CA ASP A 120 -11.77 15.59 -16.40
C ASP A 120 -10.50 14.80 -16.70
N LEU A 121 -9.91 14.13 -15.70
CA LEU A 121 -8.64 13.39 -15.86
C LEU A 121 -8.72 12.34 -16.97
N VAL A 122 -9.87 11.70 -17.10
CA VAL A 122 -10.11 10.60 -18.05
C VAL A 122 -10.23 11.10 -19.49
N SER A 123 -10.55 12.38 -19.67
CA SER A 123 -10.69 13.03 -20.98
C SER A 123 -9.34 13.37 -21.63
N PHE A 124 -8.26 13.44 -20.85
CA PHE A 124 -6.94 13.75 -21.38
C PHE A 124 -6.37 12.57 -22.17
N GLU A 125 -5.71 12.88 -23.30
CA GLU A 125 -5.10 11.86 -24.16
C GLU A 125 -3.66 11.56 -23.73
N ASN A 126 -2.78 12.55 -23.82
CA ASN A 126 -1.34 12.35 -23.64
C ASN A 126 -0.79 13.05 -22.39
N HIS A 127 -1.30 14.23 -22.07
CA HIS A 127 -0.79 15.05 -20.97
C HIS A 127 -1.96 15.71 -20.26
N ILE A 128 -1.92 15.72 -18.93
CA ILE A 128 -2.90 16.42 -18.08
C ILE A 128 -2.41 17.84 -17.81
N ALA A 129 -1.13 17.96 -17.45
CA ALA A 129 -0.48 19.21 -17.10
C ALA A 129 1.01 19.15 -17.49
N PRO A 130 1.72 20.29 -17.52
CA PRO A 130 3.15 20.29 -17.80
C PRO A 130 3.93 19.43 -16.80
N GLY A 131 4.46 18.30 -17.27
CA GLY A 131 5.18 17.34 -16.43
C GLY A 131 4.37 16.13 -15.98
N VAL A 132 3.10 16.00 -16.39
CA VAL A 132 2.22 14.87 -16.07
C VAL A 132 1.76 14.20 -17.38
N LEU A 133 2.32 13.02 -17.65
CA LEU A 133 2.05 12.20 -18.82
C LEU A 133 1.01 11.12 -18.48
N VAL A 134 0.07 10.87 -19.40
CA VAL A 134 -0.82 9.70 -19.34
C VAL A 134 -0.09 8.51 -19.97
N LEU A 135 0.07 7.43 -19.22
CA LEU A 135 0.69 6.18 -19.69
C LEU A 135 -0.34 5.16 -20.15
N GLU A 136 -1.46 5.07 -19.43
CA GLU A 136 -2.49 4.08 -19.64
C GLU A 136 -3.82 4.68 -19.19
N LYS A 137 -4.86 4.40 -19.96
CA LYS A 137 -6.22 4.79 -19.64
C LYS A 137 -7.16 3.72 -20.18
N ASP A 138 -8.07 3.25 -19.34
CA ASP A 138 -9.09 2.28 -19.71
C ASP A 138 -10.33 2.50 -18.84
N PHE A 139 -11.50 2.48 -19.48
CA PHE A 139 -12.79 2.89 -18.91
C PHE A 139 -13.91 2.08 -19.57
N THR A 140 -14.80 1.55 -18.75
CA THR A 140 -16.07 0.98 -19.22
C THR A 140 -17.16 2.06 -19.31
N GLN A 141 -18.22 1.82 -20.08
CA GLN A 141 -19.31 2.80 -20.27
C GLN A 141 -19.99 3.23 -18.95
N ASP A 142 -19.98 2.37 -17.93
CA ASP A 142 -20.59 2.62 -16.61
C ASP A 142 -19.58 3.10 -15.56
N SER A 143 -18.35 3.42 -15.96
CA SER A 143 -17.32 3.90 -15.03
C SER A 143 -17.50 5.39 -14.73
N ASP A 144 -17.45 5.73 -13.45
CA ASP A 144 -17.41 7.13 -12.98
C ASP A 144 -16.18 7.29 -12.09
N ALA A 145 -15.07 7.84 -12.61
CA ALA A 145 -13.85 8.00 -11.80
C ALA A 145 -14.09 8.88 -10.55
N ARG A 146 -15.08 9.76 -10.63
CA ARG A 146 -15.57 10.57 -9.51
C ARG A 146 -16.31 9.67 -8.53
N ASP A 147 -16.10 9.89 -7.23
CA ASP A 147 -16.72 9.15 -6.12
C ASP A 147 -16.44 7.64 -6.06
N SER A 148 -16.11 6.96 -7.15
CA SER A 148 -15.86 5.52 -7.19
C SER A 148 -14.38 5.14 -7.07
N THR A 149 -13.46 6.10 -7.21
CA THR A 149 -12.02 5.87 -6.99
C THR A 149 -11.81 5.20 -5.62
N ALA A 150 -11.38 3.95 -5.65
CA ALA A 150 -11.21 3.12 -4.47
C ALA A 150 -9.75 3.08 -4.02
N CYS A 151 -8.81 3.22 -4.97
CA CYS A 151 -7.39 3.08 -4.69
C CYS A 151 -6.49 3.97 -5.55
N ILE A 152 -5.43 4.50 -4.94
CA ILE A 152 -4.30 5.12 -5.60
C ILE A 152 -3.00 4.42 -5.20
N ARG A 153 -2.23 3.94 -6.19
CA ARG A 153 -0.92 3.32 -6.00
C ARG A 153 0.17 4.18 -6.63
N ILE A 154 1.19 4.49 -5.87
CA ILE A 154 2.31 5.32 -6.28
C ILE A 154 3.58 4.48 -6.25
N THR A 155 4.35 4.54 -7.33
CA THR A 155 5.65 3.86 -7.44
C THR A 155 6.69 4.85 -7.89
N THR A 156 7.80 4.94 -7.16
CA THR A 156 8.93 5.79 -7.53
C THR A 156 10.11 4.96 -8.01
N SER A 157 10.83 5.45 -9.02
CA SER A 157 12.01 4.73 -9.53
C SER A 157 13.15 4.80 -8.51
N PRO A 158 13.97 3.73 -8.35
CA PRO A 158 15.15 3.78 -7.50
C PRO A 158 16.28 4.60 -8.14
N ALA A 159 17.07 5.34 -7.32
CA ALA A 159 18.15 6.22 -7.81
C ALA A 159 19.34 5.42 -8.38
N THR A 160 19.54 4.21 -7.86
CA THR A 160 20.54 3.26 -8.32
C THR A 160 19.89 1.89 -8.44
N LYS A 161 20.38 1.04 -9.34
CA LYS A 161 19.99 -0.37 -9.38
C LYS A 161 20.44 -1.00 -8.06
N ARG A 162 19.53 -1.08 -7.08
CA ARG A 162 19.80 -1.78 -5.83
C ARG A 162 20.02 -3.26 -6.16
N PRO A 163 20.83 -3.99 -5.37
CA PRO A 163 20.74 -5.43 -5.37
C PRO A 163 19.27 -5.82 -5.20
N ASP A 164 18.82 -6.79 -5.99
CA ASP A 164 17.45 -7.27 -5.88
C ASP A 164 17.19 -7.65 -4.41
N PRO A 165 16.15 -7.09 -3.78
CA PRO A 165 15.83 -7.41 -2.40
C PRO A 165 15.72 -8.92 -2.22
N ILE A 166 16.33 -9.45 -1.16
CA ILE A 166 16.29 -10.89 -0.88
C ILE A 166 14.86 -11.21 -0.43
N PRO A 167 14.10 -12.06 -1.12
CA PRO A 167 12.74 -12.37 -0.71
C PRO A 167 12.71 -13.07 0.66
N ALA A 168 11.64 -12.85 1.40
CA ALA A 168 11.32 -13.67 2.56
C ALA A 168 10.89 -15.08 2.10
N THR A 169 11.37 -16.11 2.78
CA THR A 169 11.00 -17.51 2.50
C THR A 169 10.31 -18.13 3.70
N GLN A 170 9.23 -18.87 3.47
CA GLN A 170 8.51 -19.63 4.49
C GLN A 170 9.41 -20.74 5.07
N VAL A 171 9.37 -20.94 6.38
CA VAL A 171 10.23 -21.92 7.08
C VAL A 171 9.43 -23.02 7.76
N LYS A 172 8.38 -22.63 8.48
CA LYS A 172 7.55 -23.53 9.27
C LYS A 172 6.12 -23.05 9.17
N GLU A 173 5.19 -23.98 9.09
CA GLU A 173 3.76 -23.73 9.21
C GLU A 173 3.13 -24.56 10.33
N ALA A 174 2.02 -24.06 10.86
CA ALA A 174 1.20 -24.74 11.84
C ALA A 174 -0.28 -24.40 11.60
N ALA A 175 -1.16 -25.40 11.75
CA ALA A 175 -2.59 -25.23 11.65
C ALA A 175 -3.19 -24.99 13.04
N TYR A 176 -4.02 -23.96 13.15
CA TYR A 176 -4.74 -23.57 14.36
C TYR A 176 -6.23 -23.68 14.11
N PHE A 177 -6.89 -24.60 14.80
CA PHE A 177 -8.35 -24.74 14.76
C PHE A 177 -8.95 -23.84 15.83
N VAL A 178 -9.87 -22.97 15.42
CA VAL A 178 -10.50 -21.98 16.26
C VAL A 178 -12.01 -21.98 16.04
N ASP A 179 -12.75 -21.73 17.12
CA ASP A 179 -14.17 -21.43 17.00
C ASP A 179 -14.32 -20.17 16.13
N PRO A 180 -15.21 -20.18 15.12
CA PRO A 180 -15.41 -19.03 14.24
C PRO A 180 -15.70 -17.70 14.97
N ARG A 181 -16.17 -17.74 16.22
CA ARG A 181 -16.53 -16.58 17.04
C ARG A 181 -15.45 -16.16 18.04
N GLU A 182 -14.32 -16.86 18.04
CA GLU A 182 -13.21 -16.54 18.93
C GLU A 182 -12.20 -15.61 18.28
N GLN A 183 -11.68 -14.70 19.10
CA GLN A 183 -10.50 -13.92 18.74
C GLN A 183 -9.30 -14.84 18.55
N PHE A 184 -8.63 -14.70 17.41
CA PHE A 184 -7.45 -15.47 17.07
C PHE A 184 -6.29 -14.56 16.64
N THR A 185 -5.09 -14.92 17.09
CA THR A 185 -3.82 -14.43 16.54
C THR A 185 -2.87 -15.59 16.37
N CYS A 186 -2.06 -15.55 15.31
CA CYS A 186 -0.96 -16.49 15.13
C CYS A 186 0.02 -16.44 16.32
N GLY A 187 0.84 -17.50 16.43
CA GLY A 187 1.89 -17.59 17.43
C GLY A 187 2.98 -16.52 17.26
N LEU A 188 3.96 -16.54 18.17
CA LEU A 188 5.07 -15.59 18.15
C LEU A 188 5.81 -15.64 16.80
N HIS A 189 5.90 -14.48 16.14
CA HIS A 189 6.58 -14.29 14.85
C HIS A 189 5.95 -15.05 13.67
N GLU A 190 4.70 -15.48 13.82
CA GLU A 190 3.94 -16.13 12.76
C GLU A 190 2.97 -15.15 12.08
N VAL A 191 2.69 -15.39 10.79
CA VAL A 191 1.72 -14.66 9.98
C VAL A 191 0.72 -15.62 9.37
N ILE A 192 -0.51 -15.17 9.08
CA ILE A 192 -1.50 -16.03 8.44
C ILE A 192 -1.12 -16.24 6.97
N THR A 193 -1.01 -17.49 6.53
CA THR A 193 -0.77 -17.87 5.13
C THR A 193 -1.96 -18.57 4.50
N ALA A 194 -2.87 -19.13 5.30
CA ALA A 194 -4.08 -19.76 4.80
C ALA A 194 -5.25 -19.63 5.79
N ARG A 195 -6.47 -19.71 5.26
CA ARG A 195 -7.70 -19.88 6.03
C ARG A 195 -8.51 -21.02 5.42
N LEU A 196 -9.06 -21.86 6.28
CA LEU A 196 -10.05 -22.86 5.95
C LEU A 196 -11.30 -22.59 6.78
N HIS A 197 -12.47 -22.68 6.16
CA HIS A 197 -13.75 -22.54 6.81
C HIS A 197 -14.70 -23.64 6.31
N ARG A 198 -15.44 -24.26 7.22
CA ARG A 198 -16.45 -25.28 6.92
C ARG A 198 -17.63 -25.13 7.86
N GLY A 199 -18.84 -25.22 7.35
CA GLY A 199 -20.09 -25.05 8.11
C GLY A 199 -20.49 -23.58 8.25
N ASP A 200 -21.59 -23.36 8.97
CA ASP A 200 -22.13 -22.06 9.37
C ASP A 200 -21.52 -21.69 10.73
N GLU A 201 -21.48 -20.42 11.13
CA GLU A 201 -20.89 -19.97 12.39
C GLU A 201 -21.45 -20.64 13.67
N THR A 202 -22.62 -21.29 13.58
CA THR A 202 -23.22 -22.08 14.67
C THR A 202 -22.68 -23.50 14.80
N ASP A 203 -22.17 -24.11 13.73
CA ASP A 203 -21.65 -25.50 13.70
C ASP A 203 -20.29 -25.66 13.00
N GLY A 204 -19.74 -24.55 12.55
CA GLY A 204 -18.62 -24.45 11.66
C GLY A 204 -17.28 -24.45 12.35
N ARG A 205 -16.24 -24.72 11.56
CA ARG A 205 -14.86 -24.80 12.01
C ARG A 205 -14.01 -23.90 11.14
N THR A 206 -13.37 -22.92 11.77
CA THR A 206 -12.33 -22.13 11.13
C THR A 206 -10.97 -22.71 11.49
N ALA A 207 -10.09 -22.82 10.50
CA ALA A 207 -8.68 -23.08 10.73
C ALA A 207 -7.84 -22.00 10.04
N TYR A 208 -6.82 -21.53 10.74
CA TYR A 208 -5.78 -20.67 10.17
C TYR A 208 -4.49 -21.46 10.07
N ILE A 209 -3.81 -21.36 8.92
CA ILE A 209 -2.42 -21.78 8.83
C ILE A 209 -1.57 -20.55 9.06
N CYS A 210 -0.72 -20.62 10.07
CA CYS A 210 0.26 -19.58 10.35
C CYS A 210 1.66 -20.10 10.07
N ALA A 211 2.54 -19.21 9.63
CA ALA A 211 3.91 -19.57 9.29
C ALA A 211 4.95 -18.54 9.72
N THR A 212 6.17 -19.02 9.97
CA THR A 212 7.35 -18.18 10.19
C THR A 212 8.16 -18.04 8.90
N PHE A 213 8.85 -16.92 8.76
CA PHE A 213 9.62 -16.59 7.56
C PHE A 213 11.07 -16.24 7.90
N LYS A 214 11.96 -16.41 6.92
CA LYS A 214 13.36 -15.97 6.97
C LYS A 214 13.69 -15.07 5.81
N GLN A 215 14.58 -14.10 6.03
CA GLN A 215 15.23 -13.35 4.96
C GLN A 215 16.75 -13.39 5.20
N ALA A 216 17.52 -13.79 4.19
CA ALA A 216 18.97 -13.94 4.30
C ALA A 216 19.39 -14.79 5.52
N SER A 217 18.70 -15.92 5.74
CA SER A 217 18.88 -16.84 6.88
C SER A 217 18.50 -16.28 8.27
N THR A 218 18.01 -15.05 8.36
CA THR A 218 17.57 -14.43 9.61
C THR A 218 16.06 -14.58 9.77
N ASP A 219 15.61 -15.03 10.95
CA ASP A 219 14.19 -15.12 11.27
C ASP A 219 13.55 -13.72 11.25
N LEU A 220 12.40 -13.63 10.60
CA LEU A 220 11.62 -12.40 10.59
C LEU A 220 10.90 -12.21 11.92
N LEU A 221 10.89 -10.97 12.39
CA LEU A 221 10.19 -10.57 13.59
C LEU A 221 8.89 -9.86 13.22
N ILE A 222 7.88 -10.06 14.07
CA ILE A 222 6.60 -9.37 13.98
C ILE A 222 6.65 -8.15 14.88
N GLY A 223 6.34 -6.98 14.31
CA GLY A 223 6.19 -5.74 15.05
C GLY A 223 4.93 -5.73 15.94
N PRO A 224 4.66 -4.62 16.63
CA PRO A 224 3.43 -4.47 17.42
C PRO A 224 2.18 -4.69 16.54
N LEU A 225 1.30 -5.56 17.00
CA LEU A 225 0.00 -5.79 16.35
C LEU A 225 -0.93 -4.61 16.58
N SER A 226 -1.76 -4.34 15.59
CA SER A 226 -2.83 -3.34 15.64
C SER A 226 -4.09 -3.97 15.08
N TRP A 227 -5.18 -3.89 15.84
CA TRP A 227 -6.50 -4.29 15.38
C TRP A 227 -7.12 -3.20 14.51
N SER A 228 -7.84 -3.62 13.48
CA SER A 228 -8.65 -2.73 12.66
C SER A 228 -9.84 -2.17 13.43
N ASN A 229 -10.45 -1.13 12.89
CA ASN A 229 -11.83 -0.81 13.26
C ASN A 229 -12.78 -1.97 12.95
N LYS A 230 -13.94 -1.96 13.62
CA LYS A 230 -15.05 -2.90 13.40
C LYS A 230 -15.57 -2.82 11.95
N ILE A 231 -15.69 -3.98 11.32
CA ILE A 231 -16.17 -4.18 9.95
C ILE A 231 -17.41 -5.07 10.00
N ILE A 232 -18.47 -4.68 9.31
CA ILE A 232 -19.66 -5.51 9.12
C ILE A 232 -19.45 -6.26 7.80
N GLU A 233 -19.42 -7.58 7.85
CA GLU A 233 -19.03 -8.41 6.68
C GLU A 233 -20.18 -8.52 5.66
N SER A 234 -21.43 -8.55 6.13
CA SER A 234 -22.64 -8.64 5.31
C SER A 234 -22.95 -7.42 4.41
N SER A 235 -22.13 -6.37 4.44
CA SER A 235 -22.31 -5.17 3.60
C SER A 235 -21.43 -5.13 2.34
N GLY A 236 -20.88 -6.26 1.90
CA GLY A 236 -19.98 -6.31 0.73
C GLY A 236 -18.62 -5.67 1.03
N THR A 237 -18.05 -5.99 2.19
CA THR A 237 -16.89 -5.28 2.72
C THR A 237 -15.59 -6.05 2.43
N TYR A 238 -14.59 -5.34 1.89
CA TYR A 238 -13.21 -5.82 1.92
C TYR A 238 -12.42 -5.16 3.02
N TYR A 239 -11.42 -5.87 3.50
CA TYR A 239 -10.37 -5.35 4.34
C TYR A 239 -9.01 -5.70 3.77
N MET A 240 -8.12 -4.71 3.77
CA MET A 240 -6.69 -4.88 3.54
C MET A 240 -5.96 -4.38 4.76
N CYS A 241 -4.93 -5.11 5.20
CA CYS A 241 -3.99 -4.57 6.16
C CYS A 241 -3.38 -3.26 5.63
N PRO A 242 -3.15 -2.27 6.52
CA PRO A 242 -2.53 -1.03 6.12
C PRO A 242 -1.20 -1.25 5.38
N PRO A 243 -0.78 -0.33 4.51
CA PRO A 243 0.46 -0.45 3.76
C PRO A 243 1.66 -0.82 4.64
N GLY A 244 2.46 -1.79 4.19
CA GLY A 244 3.62 -2.30 4.93
C GLY A 244 3.28 -3.26 6.09
N LYS A 245 2.01 -3.65 6.26
CA LYS A 245 1.58 -4.63 7.26
C LYS A 245 0.98 -5.88 6.63
N VAL A 246 0.95 -6.94 7.43
CA VAL A 246 0.47 -8.28 7.09
C VAL A 246 -0.54 -8.76 8.11
N MET A 247 -1.43 -9.66 7.72
CA MET A 247 -2.47 -10.19 8.59
C MET A 247 -1.89 -11.24 9.53
N VAL A 248 -2.10 -11.04 10.83
CA VAL A 248 -1.60 -11.91 11.91
C VAL A 248 -2.71 -12.44 12.82
N GLY A 249 -3.95 -11.99 12.61
CA GLY A 249 -5.07 -12.41 13.42
C GLY A 249 -6.39 -11.85 12.92
N ARG A 250 -7.47 -12.34 13.51
CA ARG A 250 -8.84 -11.96 13.23
C ARG A 250 -9.69 -12.19 14.47
N ASP A 251 -10.70 -11.36 14.65
CA ASP A 251 -11.72 -11.48 15.68
C ASP A 251 -13.10 -11.40 15.02
N HIS A 252 -14.01 -12.33 15.33
CA HIS A 252 -15.44 -12.14 15.07
C HIS A 252 -16.17 -11.98 16.38
N TRP A 253 -17.29 -11.28 16.31
CA TRP A 253 -18.27 -11.35 17.37
C TRP A 253 -19.68 -11.51 16.78
N ASN A 254 -20.40 -12.56 17.20
CA ASN A 254 -21.76 -12.98 16.79
C ASN A 254 -21.84 -13.75 15.43
N ASP A 255 -23.04 -13.74 14.81
CA ASP A 255 -23.36 -14.22 13.47
C ASP A 255 -22.85 -13.22 12.40
N GLU A 256 -23.11 -13.42 11.11
CA GLU A 256 -22.53 -12.62 10.00
C GLU A 256 -22.96 -11.15 9.91
N ASN A 257 -23.93 -10.74 10.75
CA ASN A 257 -24.21 -9.32 11.04
C ASN A 257 -23.33 -8.75 12.16
N GLY A 258 -22.44 -9.59 12.66
CA GLY A 258 -21.41 -9.37 13.64
C GLY A 258 -20.30 -8.48 13.12
N SER A 259 -19.49 -8.02 14.06
CA SER A 259 -18.35 -7.18 13.74
C SER A 259 -17.11 -8.06 13.62
N THR A 260 -16.47 -8.07 12.46
CA THR A 260 -15.11 -8.59 12.31
C THR A 260 -14.08 -7.48 12.53
N THR A 261 -12.97 -7.82 13.17
CA THR A 261 -11.75 -7.02 13.13
C THR A 261 -10.56 -7.88 12.74
N TYR A 262 -9.55 -7.26 12.11
CA TYR A 262 -8.34 -7.95 11.68
C TYR A 262 -7.12 -7.37 12.41
N ALA A 263 -6.24 -8.24 12.87
CA ALA A 263 -4.96 -7.84 13.44
C ALA A 263 -3.90 -7.77 12.35
N CYS A 264 -3.23 -6.63 12.23
CA CYS A 264 -2.15 -6.41 11.27
C CYS A 264 -0.86 -5.98 11.97
N ALA A 265 0.27 -6.44 11.47
CA ALA A 265 1.60 -6.10 12.00
C ALA A 265 2.64 -5.92 10.88
N SER A 266 3.72 -5.20 11.17
CA SER A 266 4.87 -5.07 10.26
C SER A 266 5.78 -6.30 10.34
N LEU A 267 6.38 -6.71 9.22
CA LEU A 267 7.49 -7.67 9.22
C LEU A 267 8.83 -6.96 9.33
N LYS A 268 9.75 -7.51 10.14
CA LYS A 268 11.08 -6.93 10.36
C LYS A 268 12.18 -7.95 10.19
N ASN A 269 13.30 -7.53 9.62
CA ASN A 269 14.57 -8.24 9.70
C ASN A 269 15.49 -7.47 10.65
N GLY A 270 15.66 -7.99 11.87
CA GLY A 270 16.27 -7.24 12.97
C GLY A 270 15.49 -5.96 13.27
N SER A 271 16.13 -4.79 13.14
CA SER A 271 15.49 -3.49 13.36
C SER A 271 14.86 -2.86 12.11
N LYS A 272 15.01 -3.49 10.94
CA LYS A 272 14.56 -2.93 9.65
C LYS A 272 13.18 -3.47 9.29
N ASP A 273 12.23 -2.59 9.03
CA ASP A 273 10.93 -2.97 8.45
C ASP A 273 11.12 -3.43 7.00
N LEU A 274 10.46 -4.52 6.64
CA LEU A 274 10.44 -5.04 5.26
C LEU A 274 9.39 -4.32 4.42
N GLU A 275 9.65 -4.26 3.12
CA GLU A 275 8.66 -3.82 2.14
C GLU A 275 7.70 -4.97 1.87
N ILE A 276 6.40 -4.70 1.99
CA ILE A 276 5.34 -5.67 1.69
C ILE A 276 4.85 -5.40 0.27
N ILE A 277 4.95 -6.41 -0.59
CA ILE A 277 4.60 -6.32 -2.01
C ILE A 277 3.34 -7.14 -2.23
N TRP A 278 2.23 -6.47 -2.50
CA TRP A 278 0.96 -7.15 -2.76
C TRP A 278 1.03 -7.88 -4.10
N SER A 279 0.46 -9.08 -4.14
CA SER A 279 0.17 -9.75 -5.40
C SER A 279 -0.84 -8.92 -6.20
N ASP A 280 -0.72 -9.00 -7.52
CA ASP A 280 -1.76 -8.52 -8.42
C ASP A 280 -3.00 -9.42 -8.27
N GLY A 281 -4.19 -8.83 -8.25
CA GLY A 281 -5.44 -9.58 -8.14
C GLY A 281 -5.90 -9.94 -6.74
N TRP A 282 -7.20 -10.16 -6.63
CA TRP A 282 -7.81 -11.00 -5.61
C TRP A 282 -7.81 -12.48 -6.04
N SER A 283 -7.93 -13.40 -5.10
CA SER A 283 -8.22 -14.81 -5.42
C SER A 283 -9.56 -14.93 -6.15
N ALA A 284 -9.74 -16.03 -6.87
CA ALA A 284 -11.06 -16.41 -7.37
C ALA A 284 -12.08 -16.45 -6.20
N PRO A 285 -13.36 -16.10 -6.45
CA PRO A 285 -14.42 -16.18 -5.45
C PRO A 285 -14.67 -17.64 -5.04
N GLN A 286 -14.95 -17.83 -3.76
CA GLN A 286 -15.36 -19.11 -3.18
C GLN A 286 -16.45 -18.88 -2.12
N GLY A 287 -17.42 -19.79 -2.00
CA GLY A 287 -18.45 -19.73 -0.96
C GLY A 287 -17.86 -20.00 0.42
N GLU A 288 -18.33 -19.30 1.45
CA GLU A 288 -17.72 -19.38 2.78
C GLU A 288 -17.95 -20.75 3.43
N HIS A 289 -19.16 -21.31 3.30
CA HIS A 289 -19.62 -22.52 3.97
C HIS A 289 -18.75 -23.78 3.76
N GLU A 290 -17.93 -23.86 2.71
CA GLU A 290 -16.89 -24.90 2.54
C GLU A 290 -15.69 -24.40 1.70
N SER A 291 -14.95 -23.42 2.22
CA SER A 291 -13.79 -22.84 1.52
C SER A 291 -12.44 -23.12 2.19
N GLY A 292 -11.40 -23.15 1.36
CA GLY A 292 -10.02 -23.24 1.80
C GLY A 292 -9.14 -22.44 0.86
N PHE A 293 -8.46 -21.44 1.39
CA PHE A 293 -7.50 -20.65 0.63
C PHE A 293 -6.15 -20.62 1.32
N ALA A 294 -5.11 -20.92 0.55
CA ALA A 294 -3.73 -20.72 0.94
C ALA A 294 -3.07 -19.78 -0.06
N CYS A 295 -2.32 -18.83 0.46
CA CYS A 295 -1.41 -18.05 -0.36
C CYS A 295 -0.36 -18.97 -1.01
N PRO A 296 0.21 -18.57 -2.16
CA PRO A 296 1.37 -19.24 -2.72
C PRO A 296 2.51 -19.36 -1.70
N THR A 297 3.42 -20.29 -1.93
CA THR A 297 4.65 -20.41 -1.13
C THR A 297 5.37 -19.07 -1.03
N ASP A 298 5.98 -18.80 0.12
CA ASP A 298 6.68 -17.54 0.43
C ASP A 298 5.79 -16.29 0.45
N SER A 299 4.47 -16.48 0.44
CA SER A 299 3.47 -15.40 0.51
C SER A 299 2.56 -15.54 1.74
N PHE A 300 1.92 -14.46 2.12
CA PHE A 300 1.05 -14.38 3.31
C PHE A 300 -0.18 -13.51 3.04
N LEU A 301 -1.22 -13.68 3.85
CA LEU A 301 -2.46 -12.93 3.72
C LEU A 301 -2.27 -11.47 4.11
N VAL A 302 -2.82 -10.59 3.28
CA VAL A 302 -2.90 -9.14 3.52
C VAL A 302 -4.31 -8.61 3.39
N GLY A 303 -5.26 -9.38 2.86
CA GLY A 303 -6.65 -8.95 2.82
C GLY A 303 -7.65 -10.06 2.58
N ARG A 304 -8.90 -9.73 2.87
CA ARG A 304 -10.09 -10.57 2.66
C ARG A 304 -11.22 -9.68 2.17
N TYR A 305 -11.95 -10.15 1.17
CA TYR A 305 -13.23 -9.61 0.73
C TYR A 305 -14.30 -10.65 1.00
N HIS A 306 -15.45 -10.20 1.47
CA HIS A 306 -16.63 -11.03 1.63
C HIS A 306 -17.87 -10.17 1.37
N ASP A 307 -18.88 -10.77 0.76
CA ASP A 307 -20.09 -10.08 0.31
C ASP A 307 -21.27 -11.03 0.36
N GLY A 308 -22.32 -10.68 1.10
CA GLY A 308 -23.45 -11.57 1.37
C GLY A 308 -23.36 -12.24 2.75
N ASP A 309 -24.15 -13.29 2.91
CA ASP A 309 -24.14 -14.25 4.02
C ASP A 309 -23.19 -15.43 3.71
N GLU A 310 -23.34 -16.58 4.36
CA GLU A 310 -22.44 -17.74 4.21
C GLU A 310 -22.29 -18.26 2.74
N GLU A 311 -23.23 -17.87 1.86
CA GLU A 311 -23.25 -18.20 0.42
C GLU A 311 -22.53 -17.15 -0.45
N GLY A 312 -22.10 -16.06 0.16
CA GLY A 312 -21.42 -14.93 -0.41
C GLY A 312 -20.00 -15.22 -0.93
N PRO A 313 -19.55 -14.57 -2.03
CA PRO A 313 -18.21 -14.77 -2.53
C PRO A 313 -17.15 -14.21 -1.56
N THR A 314 -16.37 -15.11 -0.97
CA THR A 314 -15.16 -14.75 -0.26
C THR A 314 -13.96 -14.75 -1.20
N ARG A 315 -13.11 -13.73 -1.09
CA ARG A 315 -11.84 -13.64 -1.81
C ARG A 315 -10.72 -13.22 -0.87
N TYR A 316 -9.49 -13.58 -1.22
CA TYR A 316 -8.31 -13.32 -0.41
C TYR A 316 -7.24 -12.64 -1.24
N ARG A 317 -6.37 -11.89 -0.55
CA ARG A 317 -5.22 -11.26 -1.18
C ARG A 317 -3.94 -11.59 -0.45
N CYS A 318 -2.91 -11.89 -1.24
CA CYS A 318 -1.59 -12.27 -0.76
C CYS A 318 -0.57 -11.17 -1.03
N ALA A 319 0.56 -11.29 -0.34
CA ALA A 319 1.74 -10.47 -0.55
C ALA A 319 3.00 -11.25 -0.23
N THR A 320 4.13 -10.76 -0.74
CA THR A 320 5.49 -11.18 -0.37
C THR A 320 6.19 -10.06 0.40
N ALA A 321 7.37 -10.35 0.97
CA ALA A 321 8.18 -9.36 1.69
C ALA A 321 9.63 -9.35 1.20
N GLN A 322 10.25 -8.16 1.24
CA GLN A 322 11.63 -7.94 0.80
C GLN A 322 12.38 -6.81 1.53
#